data_AF-A0A965G924-F1
#
_entry.id   AF-A0A965G924-F1
#
_cell.length_a   1.000
_cell.length_b   1.000
_cell.length_c   1.000
_cell.angle_alpha   90.00
_cell.angle_beta   90.00
_cell.angle_gamma   90.00
#
_symmetry.space_group_name_H-M   'P 1'
#
loop_
_entity.id
_entity.type
_entity.pdbx_description
1 polymer ?
#
loop_
_entity_poly.entity_id
_entity_poly.type
_entity_poly.pdbx_seq_one_letter_code
_entity_poly.pdbx_strand_id
1 'polypeptide(L)' 'MANEPQGDLALIGLAVMGQNLILNMNDHGYTVVAFNRTVSKVDDFLAKEAKGTKVIGAHSIAEMVSKL' A
#
# COMPACT_ATOMS: atom_id res chain seq x y z
N MET A 1 15.45 -0.25 -18.95
CA MET A 1 14.30 0.58 -18.55
C MET A 1 14.32 0.59 -17.03
N ALA A 2 14.82 1.65 -16.40
CA ALA A 2 14.79 1.74 -14.95
C ALA A 2 13.31 1.77 -14.54
N ASN A 3 12.87 0.80 -13.73
CA ASN A 3 11.52 0.77 -13.19
C ASN A 3 11.42 2.01 -12.28
N GLU A 4 10.67 3.02 -12.69
CA GLU A 4 10.48 4.20 -11.83
C GLU A 4 9.83 3.73 -10.51
N PRO A 5 10.32 4.20 -9.35
CA PRO A 5 9.74 3.87 -8.05
C PRO A 5 8.26 4.25 -8.08
N GLN A 6 7.37 3.27 -7.86
CA GLN A 6 5.94 3.43 -8.09
C GLN A 6 5.21 3.96 -6.85
N GLY A 7 5.76 3.73 -5.66
CA GLY A 7 5.30 4.28 -4.39
C GLY A 7 6.42 5.00 -3.63
N ASP A 8 6.08 6.09 -2.95
CA ASP A 8 7.00 6.93 -2.19
C ASP A 8 7.48 6.24 -0.89
N LEU A 9 6.65 5.37 -0.34
CA LEU A 9 6.96 4.58 0.87
C LEU A 9 6.10 3.31 0.93
N ALA A 10 6.47 2.39 1.83
CA ALA A 10 5.69 1.18 2.10
C ALA A 10 5.31 1.09 3.57
N LEU A 11 4.14 0.50 3.84
CA LEU A 11 3.68 0.20 5.19
C LEU A 11 3.30 -1.28 5.30
N ILE A 12 3.91 -1.95 6.29
CA ILE A 12 3.62 -3.34 6.63
C ILE A 12 2.68 -3.38 7.82
N GLY A 13 1.50 -3.96 7.65
CA GLY A 13 0.51 -4.17 8.71
C GLY A 13 -0.79 -3.40 8.47
N LEU A 14 -1.84 -4.13 8.10
CA LEU A 14 -3.15 -3.57 7.73
C LEU A 14 -4.21 -3.86 8.81
N ALA A 15 -3.93 -3.41 10.03
CA ALA A 15 -4.97 -3.18 11.03
C ALA A 15 -5.55 -1.76 10.87
N VAL A 16 -6.55 -1.40 11.66
CA VAL A 16 -7.24 -0.09 11.55
C VAL A 16 -6.27 1.10 11.61
N MET A 17 -5.27 1.06 12.50
CA MET A 17 -4.26 2.12 12.60
C MET A 17 -3.41 2.24 11.32
N GLY A 18 -2.89 1.12 10.81
CA GLY A 18 -2.05 1.10 9.61
C GLY A 18 -2.83 1.57 8.37
N GLN A 19 -4.08 1.14 8.22
CA GLN A 19 -4.96 1.60 7.15
C GLN A 19 -5.19 3.11 7.22
N ASN A 20 -5.53 3.66 8.38
CA ASN A 20 -5.76 5.10 8.53
C ASN A 20 -4.49 5.93 8.28
N LEU A 21 -3.31 5.44 8.69
CA LEU A 21 -2.04 6.10 8.37
C LEU A 21 -1.78 6.12 6.86
N ILE A 22 -2.02 5.01 6.17
CA ILE A 22 -1.90 4.94 4.70
C ILE A 22 -2.83 5.96 4.03
N LEU A 23 -4.10 6.01 4.44
CA LEU A 23 -5.08 6.94 3.89
C LEU A 23 -4.70 8.40 4.15
N ASN A 24 -4.24 8.71 5.36
CA ASN A 24 -3.73 10.04 5.69
C ASN A 24 -2.57 10.44 4.77
N MET A 25 -1.60 9.55 4.52
CA MET A 25 -0.49 9.83 3.61
C MET A 25 -0.96 10.02 2.16
N ASN A 26 -1.91 9.19 1.70
CA ASN A 26 -2.54 9.35 0.40
C ASN A 26 -3.24 10.72 0.23
N ASP A 27 -3.97 11.18 1.25
CA ASP A 27 -4.63 12.49 1.23
C ASP A 27 -3.63 13.65 1.16
N HIS A 28 -2.41 13.44 1.67
CA HIS A 28 -1.30 14.39 1.59
C HIS A 28 -0.43 14.22 0.32
N GLY A 29 -0.88 13.40 -0.63
CA GLY A 29 -0.28 13.29 -1.97
C GLY A 29 0.79 12.21 -2.11
N TYR A 30 1.04 11.40 -1.07
CA TYR A 30 2.00 10.29 -1.15
C TYR A 30 1.35 9.02 -1.69
N THR A 31 2.08 8.30 -2.53
CA THR A 31 1.71 6.98 -3.03
C THR A 31 2.30 5.92 -2.10
N VAL A 32 1.46 5.12 -1.44
CA VAL A 32 1.91 4.18 -0.42
C VAL A 32 1.72 2.74 -0.89
N VAL A 33 2.75 1.91 -0.74
CA VAL A 33 2.68 0.46 -0.97
C VAL A 33 2.22 -0.25 0.31
N ALA A 34 1.02 -0.80 0.29
CA ALA A 34 0.41 -1.53 1.38
C ALA A 34 0.77 -3.02 1.32
N PHE A 35 1.31 -3.56 2.40
CA PHE A 35 1.55 -5.00 2.56
C PHE A 35 1.06 -5.50 3.91
N ASN A 36 0.62 -6.76 3.96
CA ASN A 36 0.32 -7.45 5.20
C ASN A 36 0.67 -8.93 5.06
N ARG A 37 1.15 -9.55 6.16
CA ARG A 37 1.51 -10.99 6.17
C ARG A 37 0.37 -11.89 5.70
N THR A 38 -0.86 -11.58 6.11
CA THR A 38 -2.07 -12.17 5.54
C THR A 38 -2.47 -11.35 4.33
N VAL A 39 -2.17 -11.87 3.14
CA VAL A 39 -2.30 -11.14 1.86
C VAL A 39 -3.74 -10.78 1.52
N SER A 40 -4.74 -11.56 1.96
CA SER A 40 -6.15 -11.23 1.73
C SER A 40 -6.57 -9.89 2.35
N LYS A 41 -5.89 -9.43 3.41
CA LYS A 41 -6.14 -8.10 3.99
C LYS A 41 -5.71 -6.96 3.06
N VAL A 42 -4.75 -7.20 2.17
CA VAL A 42 -4.32 -6.22 1.16
C VAL A 42 -5.44 -6.05 0.14
N ASP A 43 -5.95 -7.16 -0.38
CA ASP A 43 -7.04 -7.16 -1.36
C ASP A 43 -8.31 -6.53 -0.78
N ASP A 44 -8.66 -6.89 0.45
CA ASP A 44 -9.80 -6.31 1.19
C ASP A 44 -9.67 -4.79 1.32
N PHE A 45 -8.48 -4.31 1.74
CA PHE A 45 -8.23 -2.88 1.93
C PHE A 45 -8.31 -2.10 0.62
N LEU A 46 -7.73 -2.61 -0.46
CA LEU A 46 -7.80 -2.00 -1.79
C LEU A 46 -9.22 -1.97 -2.36
N ALA A 47 -10.01 -3.01 -2.11
CA ALA A 47 -11.39 -3.08 -2.59
C ALA A 47 -12.37 -2.21 -1.77
N LYS A 48 -12.02 -1.89 -0.52
CA LYS A 48 -12.86 -1.16 0.43
C LYS A 48 -12.27 0.22 0.73
N GLU A 49 -11.55 0.38 1.84
CA GLU A 49 -11.19 1.68 2.40
C GLU A 49 -10.24 2.48 1.49
N ALA A 50 -9.35 1.81 0.76
CA ALA A 50 -8.43 2.43 -0.19
C ALA A 50 -8.96 2.47 -1.63
N LYS A 51 -10.24 2.17 -1.87
CA LYS A 51 -10.82 2.18 -3.21
C LYS A 51 -10.80 3.58 -3.81
N GLY A 52 -10.22 3.73 -5.01
CA GLY A 52 -10.12 5.01 -5.70
C GLY A 52 -9.01 5.93 -5.19
N THR A 53 -8.16 5.43 -4.28
CA THR A 53 -6.94 6.12 -3.85
C THR A 53 -5.75 5.76 -4.76
N LYS A 54 -4.58 6.34 -4.49
CA LYS A 54 -3.33 6.00 -5.17
C LYS A 54 -2.60 4.82 -4.51
N VAL A 55 -3.15 4.22 -3.46
CA VAL A 55 -2.50 3.15 -2.71
C VAL A 55 -2.26 1.92 -3.60
N ILE A 56 -1.07 1.34 -3.50
CA ILE A 56 -0.65 0.17 -4.27
C ILE A 56 -0.58 -1.03 -3.32
N GLY A 57 -1.16 -2.18 -3.66
CA GLY A 57 -0.99 -3.41 -2.87
C GLY A 57 0.20 -4.24 -3.33
N ALA A 58 0.79 -4.99 -2.40
CA ALA A 58 1.75 -6.06 -2.70
C ALA A 58 1.36 -7.35 -1.97
N HIS A 59 1.70 -8.50 -2.56
CA HIS A 59 1.41 -9.84 -2.02
C HIS A 59 2.66 -10.57 -1.53
N SER A 60 3.85 -9.98 -1.71
CA SER A 60 5.10 -10.45 -1.11
C SER A 60 6.03 -9.30 -0.75
N ILE A 61 7.01 -9.56 0.12
CA ILE A 61 8.04 -8.56 0.45
C ILE A 61 8.86 -8.18 -0.79
N ALA A 62 9.21 -9.14 -1.64
CA ALA A 62 9.95 -8.87 -2.87
C ALA A 62 9.15 -7.96 -3.82
N GLU A 63 7.85 -8.23 -3.95
CA GLU A 63 6.95 -7.40 -4.74
C GLU A 63 6.78 -5.99 -4.13
N MET A 64 6.63 -5.87 -2.81
CA MET A 64 6.57 -4.59 -2.12
C MET A 64 7.82 -3.75 -2.38
N VAL A 65 9.01 -4.35 -2.31
CA VAL A 65 10.28 -3.69 -2.60
C VAL A 65 10.42 -3.33 -4.07
N SER A 66 9.86 -4.12 -5.00
CA SER A 66 9.88 -3.81 -6.44
C SER A 66 8.95 -2.66 -6.84
N LYS A 67 7.94 -2.36 -5.99
CA LYS A 67 6.94 -1.31 -6.17
C LYS A 67 7.31 -0.01 -5.44
N LEU A 68 8.25 -0.07 -4.50
CA LEU A 68 8.96 1.08 -3.92
C LEU A 68 9.91 1.71 -4.94
#